data_AF-A0A3N5W846-F1
#
_entry.id   AF-A0A3N5W846-F1
#
_cell.length_a   1.000
_cell.length_b   1.000
_cell.length_c   1.000
_cell.angle_alpha   90.00
_cell.angle_beta   90.00
_cell.angle_gamma   90.00
#
_symmetry.space_group_name_H-M   'P 1'
#
loop_
_entity.id
_entity.type
_entity.pdbx_description
1 polymer ?
#
loop_
_entity_poly.entity_id
_entity_poly.type
_entity_poly.pdbx_seq_one_letter_code
_entity_poly.pdbx_strand_id
1 'polypeptide(L)'
;GEDPLSRPEMEGHFRHNSLFVGPADRKAVNEGRADYMPIFLYMIPRLFRDKIVPLDIAMVQVSPPDMHGFMSLGVETLATKAACQSAKKVVLEVNDRMPRILGDSFIHVRQAHAIVEVSRPLPNLKTKPSTEIELSIGRNVATLIDNGCTIQMGIGGIPDAVYASLDGITDLGVHTEMISDGAMRAIQKGIVTGTKKTLHQGKVVITFALGSQELYDFLDNNPLIEAHPVEYVNDPFIISQNDNLVAINSAIELDLTGQVCSDSIGERVFSGFGGQVDFIRGAARSKNGKPVIALPSSAKDGELSRIVPHLKKGAGVVTSRADVHYVVTEHGIAQLFGKNLRERAEALIGIAAPQFRDELLRAAKERKLIP
;
A
#
# COMPACT_ATOMS: atom_id res chain seq x y z
N GLY A 1 7.10 -12.94 -7.54
CA GLY A 1 7.95 -13.98 -8.12
C GLY A 1 7.38 -15.34 -7.80
N GLU A 2 8.18 -16.39 -7.92
CA GLU A 2 7.88 -17.69 -7.31
C GLU A 2 8.33 -17.70 -5.86
N ASP A 3 7.66 -18.49 -5.01
CA ASP A 3 8.12 -18.81 -3.66
C ASP A 3 8.58 -20.28 -3.66
N PRO A 4 9.89 -20.54 -3.78
CA PRO A 4 10.41 -21.91 -3.80
C PRO A 4 10.24 -22.64 -2.46
N LEU A 5 10.10 -21.90 -1.35
CA LEU A 5 9.97 -22.48 -0.01
C LEU A 5 8.55 -22.95 0.29
N SER A 6 7.56 -22.46 -0.47
CA SER A 6 6.16 -22.86 -0.36
C SER A 6 5.72 -23.89 -1.40
N ARG A 7 6.66 -24.57 -2.07
CA ARG A 7 6.33 -25.65 -3.02
C ARG A 7 5.92 -26.93 -2.29
N PRO A 8 5.08 -27.80 -2.88
CA PRO A 8 4.65 -29.04 -2.23
C PRO A 8 5.79 -29.94 -1.75
N GLU A 9 6.91 -29.97 -2.48
CA GLU A 9 8.09 -30.77 -2.15
C GLU A 9 8.82 -30.28 -0.89
N MET A 10 8.50 -29.08 -0.41
CA MET A 10 9.08 -28.50 0.82
C MET A 10 8.25 -28.79 2.07
N GLU A 11 7.15 -29.55 1.94
CA GLU A 11 6.32 -29.96 3.06
C GLU A 11 7.14 -30.73 4.12
N GLY A 12 6.96 -30.39 5.40
CA GLY A 12 7.78 -30.92 6.50
C GLY A 12 9.15 -30.26 6.67
N HIS A 13 9.61 -29.44 5.72
CA HIS A 13 10.87 -28.70 5.79
C HIS A 13 10.67 -27.21 6.05
N PHE A 14 9.74 -26.58 5.33
CA PHE A 14 9.41 -25.17 5.49
C PHE A 14 7.91 -24.99 5.68
N ARG A 15 7.54 -24.05 6.54
CA ARG A 15 6.18 -23.54 6.66
C ARG A 15 6.22 -22.02 6.64
N HIS A 16 5.74 -21.43 5.55
CA HIS A 16 5.71 -19.99 5.40
C HIS A 16 4.59 -19.40 6.26
N ASN A 17 4.92 -18.46 7.15
CA ASN A 17 3.96 -17.61 7.84
C ASN A 17 3.97 -16.22 7.21
N SER A 18 3.00 -15.96 6.35
CA SER A 18 2.91 -14.73 5.57
C SER A 18 2.35 -13.58 6.42
N LEU A 19 3.03 -12.43 6.40
CA LEU A 19 2.55 -11.18 7.00
C LEU A 19 1.73 -10.35 6.01
N PHE A 20 1.85 -10.65 4.72
CA PHE A 20 1.10 -10.07 3.63
C PHE A 20 1.11 -11.04 2.45
N VAL A 21 -0.05 -11.59 2.10
CA VAL A 21 -0.13 -12.59 1.02
C VAL A 21 0.09 -11.95 -0.35
N GLY A 22 0.91 -12.57 -1.19
CA GLY A 22 1.16 -12.17 -2.57
C GLY A 22 0.85 -13.29 -3.57
N PRO A 23 1.03 -13.06 -4.88
CA PRO A 23 0.83 -14.10 -5.88
C PRO A 23 1.68 -15.37 -5.66
N ALA A 24 2.83 -15.25 -4.99
CA ALA A 24 3.81 -16.32 -4.81
C ALA A 24 3.35 -17.38 -3.79
N ASP A 25 2.75 -16.94 -2.70
CA ASP A 25 2.37 -17.74 -1.53
C ASP A 25 0.84 -17.94 -1.40
N ARG A 26 0.02 -17.14 -2.09
CA ARG A 26 -1.46 -17.22 -2.05
C ARG A 26 -2.01 -18.63 -2.24
N LYS A 27 -1.45 -19.39 -3.17
CA LYS A 27 -1.92 -20.77 -3.42
C LYS A 27 -1.66 -21.64 -2.19
N ALA A 28 -0.47 -21.57 -1.60
CA ALA A 28 -0.10 -22.36 -0.43
C ALA A 28 -0.94 -22.00 0.80
N VAL A 29 -1.21 -20.71 1.02
CA VAL A 29 -2.08 -20.24 2.13
C VAL A 29 -3.49 -20.82 1.99
N ASN A 30 -4.09 -20.73 0.81
CA ASN A 30 -5.46 -21.22 0.58
C ASN A 30 -5.56 -22.75 0.51
N GLU A 31 -4.44 -23.47 0.42
CA GLU A 31 -4.36 -24.93 0.51
C GLU A 31 -3.99 -25.41 1.93
N GLY A 32 -3.79 -24.51 2.90
CA GLY A 32 -3.40 -24.83 4.28
C GLY A 32 -1.92 -25.20 4.47
N ARG A 33 -1.11 -25.12 3.41
CA ARG A 33 0.33 -25.43 3.43
C ARG A 33 1.18 -24.27 3.97
N ALA A 34 0.64 -23.05 3.93
CA ALA A 34 1.22 -21.85 4.54
C ALA A 34 0.19 -21.17 5.45
N ASP A 35 0.66 -20.31 6.36
CA ASP A 35 -0.16 -19.51 7.26
C ASP A 35 -0.23 -18.05 6.81
N TYR A 36 -1.26 -17.34 7.24
CA TYR A 36 -1.38 -15.89 7.12
C TYR A 36 -1.67 -15.30 8.49
N MET A 37 -0.80 -14.40 8.95
CA MET A 37 -0.98 -13.66 10.19
C MET A 37 -1.52 -12.25 9.90
N PRO A 38 -2.80 -11.97 10.20
CA PRO A 38 -3.36 -10.65 9.99
C PRO A 38 -2.75 -9.64 10.96
N ILE A 39 -2.06 -8.62 10.43
CA ILE A 39 -1.44 -7.57 11.21
C ILE A 39 -1.31 -6.27 10.41
N PHE A 40 -1.45 -5.12 11.09
CA PHE A 40 -1.14 -3.82 10.48
C PHE A 40 0.36 -3.69 10.21
N LEU A 41 0.70 -3.07 9.08
CA LEU A 41 2.09 -3.07 8.61
C LEU A 41 3.03 -2.37 9.60
N TYR A 42 2.62 -1.23 10.18
CA TYR A 42 3.42 -0.51 11.19
C TYR A 42 3.66 -1.29 12.49
N MET A 43 2.89 -2.36 12.75
CA MET A 43 3.02 -3.19 13.95
C MET A 43 3.96 -4.38 13.78
N ILE A 44 4.34 -4.75 12.55
CA ILE A 44 5.27 -5.86 12.29
C ILE A 44 6.59 -5.70 13.06
N PRO A 45 7.26 -4.53 13.07
CA PRO A 45 8.47 -4.31 13.85
C PRO A 45 8.34 -4.66 15.34
N ARG A 46 7.17 -4.42 15.92
CA ARG A 46 6.89 -4.74 17.33
C ARG A 46 6.85 -6.24 17.56
N LEU A 47 6.33 -7.05 16.63
CA LEU A 47 6.34 -8.50 16.75
C LEU A 47 7.76 -9.05 16.98
N PHE A 48 8.73 -8.49 16.25
CA PHE A 48 10.12 -8.92 16.33
C PHE A 48 10.80 -8.42 17.60
N ARG A 49 10.64 -7.14 17.94
CA ARG A 49 11.27 -6.51 19.12
C ARG A 49 10.76 -7.10 20.43
N ASP A 50 9.44 -7.29 20.54
CA ASP A 50 8.80 -7.88 21.72
C ASP A 50 8.93 -9.41 21.75
N LYS A 51 9.55 -10.01 20.71
CA LYS A 51 9.75 -11.45 20.55
C LYS A 51 8.44 -12.25 20.59
N ILE A 52 7.33 -11.63 20.21
CA ILE A 52 6.07 -12.33 19.93
C ILE A 52 6.28 -13.30 18.76
N VAL A 53 7.05 -12.84 17.75
CA VAL A 53 7.64 -13.69 16.71
C VAL A 53 9.15 -13.63 16.86
N PRO A 54 9.77 -14.60 17.56
CA PRO A 54 11.21 -14.62 17.72
C PRO A 54 11.90 -14.95 16.39
N LEU A 55 12.98 -14.23 16.09
CA LEU A 55 13.77 -14.43 14.88
C LEU A 55 15.12 -15.05 15.22
N ASP A 56 15.40 -16.22 14.66
CA ASP A 56 16.73 -16.85 14.76
C ASP A 56 17.71 -16.26 13.73
N ILE A 57 17.23 -16.08 12.49
CA ILE A 57 18.05 -15.60 11.36
C ILE A 57 17.24 -14.57 10.57
N ALA A 58 17.84 -13.42 10.29
CA ALA A 58 17.38 -12.48 9.27
C ALA A 58 18.30 -12.55 8.04
N MET A 59 17.73 -12.83 6.88
CA MET A 59 18.44 -12.82 5.59
C MET A 59 17.94 -11.63 4.78
N VAL A 60 18.81 -10.66 4.47
CA VAL A 60 18.40 -9.42 3.82
C VAL A 60 19.38 -9.03 2.72
N GLN A 61 18.88 -8.45 1.64
CA GLN A 61 19.72 -7.94 0.55
C GLN A 61 20.01 -6.44 0.79
N VAL A 62 21.25 -6.00 0.56
CA VAL A 62 21.71 -4.63 0.83
C VAL A 62 22.63 -4.11 -0.28
N SER A 63 22.84 -2.80 -0.33
CA SER A 63 23.87 -2.18 -1.18
C SER A 63 25.29 -2.54 -0.71
N PRO A 64 26.33 -2.32 -1.53
CA PRO A 64 27.71 -2.34 -1.06
C PRO A 64 27.96 -1.34 0.09
N PRO A 65 28.92 -1.61 0.99
CA PRO A 65 29.27 -0.68 2.05
C PRO A 65 29.94 0.56 1.49
N ASP A 66 29.63 1.72 2.07
CA ASP A 66 30.38 2.94 1.84
C ASP A 66 31.72 2.96 2.59
N MET A 67 32.48 4.05 2.44
CA MET A 67 33.78 4.24 3.10
C MET A 67 33.74 4.22 4.63
N HIS A 68 32.54 4.29 5.22
CA HIS A 68 32.32 4.23 6.67
C HIS A 68 31.75 2.89 7.11
N GLY A 69 31.62 1.91 6.20
CA GLY A 69 31.09 0.59 6.50
C GLY A 69 29.57 0.52 6.58
N PHE A 70 28.84 1.53 6.11
CA PHE A 70 27.37 1.51 6.05
C PHE A 70 26.87 1.00 4.70
N MET A 71 25.93 0.06 4.76
CA MET A 71 25.17 -0.45 3.63
C MET A 71 23.72 0.03 3.75
N SER A 72 23.04 0.21 2.62
CA SER A 72 21.64 0.59 2.55
C SER A 72 20.76 -0.66 2.41
N LEU A 73 19.64 -0.70 3.14
CA LEU A 73 18.54 -1.66 2.94
C LEU A 73 17.83 -1.47 1.59
N GLY A 74 18.09 -0.35 0.93
CA GLY A 74 17.70 -0.07 -0.44
C GLY A 74 16.20 -0.03 -0.61
N VAL A 75 15.70 -0.78 -1.59
CA VAL A 75 14.28 -0.75 -1.97
C VAL A 75 13.35 -1.28 -0.90
N GLU A 76 13.84 -1.91 0.18
CA GLU A 76 13.01 -2.52 1.22
C GLU A 76 13.50 -2.19 2.65
N THR A 77 13.16 -1.00 3.15
CA THR A 77 13.44 -0.65 4.56
C THR A 77 12.41 -1.28 5.51
N LEU A 78 11.11 -1.12 5.21
CA LEU A 78 9.96 -1.79 5.85
C LEU A 78 10.19 -2.17 7.32
N ALA A 79 10.02 -3.45 7.65
CA ALA A 79 10.36 -4.03 8.96
C ALA A 79 11.77 -4.66 8.96
N THR A 80 12.50 -4.57 7.85
CA THR A 80 13.83 -5.18 7.64
C THR A 80 14.81 -4.73 8.71
N LYS A 81 14.80 -3.44 9.04
CA LYS A 81 15.66 -2.89 10.10
C LYS A 81 15.35 -3.52 11.46
N ALA A 82 14.07 -3.65 11.82
CA ALA A 82 13.64 -4.28 13.08
C ALA A 82 13.96 -5.78 13.10
N ALA A 83 13.84 -6.47 11.96
CA ALA A 83 14.21 -7.87 11.82
C ALA A 83 15.70 -8.08 12.07
N CYS A 84 16.58 -7.29 11.44
CA CYS A 84 18.03 -7.34 11.66
C CYS A 84 18.43 -7.04 13.10
N GLN A 85 17.76 -6.08 13.75
CA GLN A 85 18.03 -5.73 15.15
C GLN A 85 17.58 -6.81 16.14
N SER A 86 16.57 -7.60 15.79
CA SER A 86 15.94 -8.57 16.69
C SER A 86 16.44 -10.00 16.49
N ALA A 87 16.95 -10.32 15.30
CA ALA A 87 17.41 -11.66 14.97
C ALA A 87 18.71 -12.03 15.69
N LYS A 88 18.85 -13.32 16.07
CA LYS A 88 20.10 -13.82 16.69
C LYS A 88 21.28 -13.78 15.73
N LYS A 89 21.03 -13.96 14.42
CA LYS A 89 22.02 -13.88 13.35
C LYS A 89 21.47 -13.06 12.18
N VAL A 90 22.35 -12.31 11.53
CA VAL A 90 22.04 -11.51 10.34
C VAL A 90 22.96 -11.94 9.20
N VAL A 91 22.37 -12.37 8.10
CA VAL A 91 23.06 -12.72 6.86
C VAL A 91 22.75 -11.65 5.82
N LEU A 92 23.77 -11.01 5.29
CA LEU A 92 23.62 -9.94 4.30
C LEU A 92 24.01 -10.45 2.92
N GLU A 93 23.08 -10.37 1.98
CA GLU A 93 23.37 -10.52 0.56
C GLU A 93 23.71 -9.14 -0.01
N VAL A 94 24.99 -8.85 -0.22
CA VAL A 94 25.45 -7.57 -0.77
C VAL A 94 25.29 -7.64 -2.30
N ASN A 95 24.38 -6.83 -2.83
CA ASN A 95 24.11 -6.75 -4.26
C ASN A 95 24.54 -5.39 -4.80
N ASP A 96 25.50 -5.36 -5.73
CA ASP A 96 25.96 -4.12 -6.37
C ASP A 96 24.89 -3.42 -7.23
N ARG A 97 23.75 -4.07 -7.48
CA ARG A 97 22.56 -3.51 -8.13
C ARG A 97 21.51 -2.96 -7.18
N MET A 98 21.70 -3.07 -5.86
CA MET A 98 20.78 -2.50 -4.87
C MET A 98 21.06 -1.00 -4.69
N PRO A 99 20.09 -0.10 -4.93
CA PRO A 99 20.31 1.33 -4.76
C PRO A 99 20.57 1.70 -3.30
N ARG A 100 21.45 2.67 -3.10
CA ARG A 100 21.73 3.29 -1.80
C ARG A 100 20.72 4.39 -1.53
N ILE A 101 19.53 4.01 -1.06
CA ILE A 101 18.47 4.95 -0.67
C ILE A 101 18.80 5.55 0.71
N LEU A 102 18.73 6.87 0.82
CA LEU A 102 19.04 7.60 2.06
C LEU A 102 17.89 7.50 3.08
N GLY A 103 18.07 8.10 4.26
CA GLY A 103 17.10 8.10 5.36
C GLY A 103 17.53 7.19 6.51
N ASP A 104 16.55 6.66 7.25
CA ASP A 104 16.80 5.70 8.34
C ASP A 104 16.81 4.24 7.82
N SER A 105 17.60 4.01 6.79
CA SER A 105 17.63 2.80 5.95
C SER A 105 18.98 2.08 5.99
N PHE A 106 19.88 2.45 6.90
CA PHE A 106 21.25 1.93 6.91
C PHE A 106 21.50 0.82 7.94
N ILE A 107 22.40 -0.09 7.58
CA ILE A 107 22.96 -1.13 8.44
C ILE A 107 24.49 -1.15 8.30
N HIS A 108 25.20 -1.26 9.42
CA HIS A 108 26.67 -1.27 9.42
C HIS A 108 27.21 -2.70 9.25
N VAL A 109 28.32 -2.89 8.52
CA VAL A 109 28.94 -4.21 8.25
C VAL A 109 29.19 -5.06 9.50
N ARG A 110 29.45 -4.41 10.65
CA ARG A 110 29.65 -5.08 11.95
C ARG A 110 28.40 -5.80 12.49
N GLN A 111 27.22 -5.53 11.94
CA GLN A 111 25.99 -6.25 12.31
C GLN A 111 25.87 -7.59 11.56
N ALA A 112 26.64 -7.78 10.48
CA ALA A 112 26.62 -9.01 9.70
C ALA A 112 27.32 -10.15 10.44
N HIS A 113 26.67 -11.31 10.46
CA HIS A 113 27.27 -12.58 10.88
C HIS A 113 27.85 -13.33 9.69
N ALA A 114 27.31 -13.11 8.49
CA ALA A 114 27.83 -13.58 7.21
C ALA A 114 27.48 -12.58 6.11
N ILE A 115 28.34 -12.50 5.10
CA ILE A 115 28.14 -11.67 3.90
C ILE A 115 28.28 -12.58 2.67
N VAL A 116 27.35 -12.43 1.72
CA VAL A 116 27.38 -13.08 0.41
C VAL A 116 27.29 -12.00 -0.65
N GLU A 117 28.30 -11.88 -1.49
CA GLU A 117 28.32 -10.89 -2.56
C GLU A 117 27.68 -11.45 -3.84
N VAL A 118 26.85 -10.64 -4.49
CA VAL A 118 26.18 -10.97 -5.76
C VAL A 118 26.15 -9.75 -6.68
N SER A 119 25.95 -10.00 -7.96
CA SER A 119 25.56 -8.97 -8.94
C SER A 119 24.42 -9.51 -9.77
N ARG A 120 23.18 -9.11 -9.44
CA ARG A 120 21.98 -9.53 -10.17
C ARG A 120 20.92 -8.44 -10.17
N PRO A 121 20.16 -8.29 -11.27
CA PRO A 121 19.09 -7.31 -11.32
C PRO A 121 18.05 -7.57 -10.23
N LEU A 122 17.49 -6.49 -9.70
CA LEU A 122 16.36 -6.58 -8.78
C LEU A 122 15.10 -7.05 -9.52
N PRO A 123 14.10 -7.58 -8.80
CA PRO A 123 12.78 -7.81 -9.39
C PRO A 123 12.13 -6.48 -9.82
N ASN A 124 11.65 -6.43 -11.06
CA ASN A 124 11.00 -5.24 -11.61
C ASN A 124 9.51 -5.49 -11.83
N LEU A 125 8.72 -4.44 -11.70
CA LEU A 125 7.30 -4.44 -12.06
C LEU A 125 7.13 -3.90 -13.47
N LYS A 126 6.51 -4.69 -14.36
CA LYS A 126 6.16 -4.21 -15.70
C LYS A 126 4.99 -3.24 -15.59
N THR A 127 5.20 -2.01 -16.03
CA THR A 127 4.15 -1.00 -16.17
C THR A 127 3.16 -1.43 -17.25
N LYS A 128 1.87 -1.24 -16.97
CA LYS A 128 0.80 -1.36 -17.97
C LYS A 128 0.11 -0.02 -18.09
N PRO A 129 -0.32 0.40 -19.30
CA PRO A 129 -1.15 1.58 -19.45
C PRO A 129 -2.42 1.46 -18.61
N SER A 130 -2.82 2.55 -17.97
CA SER A 130 -4.12 2.64 -17.31
C SER A 130 -5.25 2.47 -18.32
N THR A 131 -6.27 1.73 -17.94
CA THR A 131 -7.52 1.58 -18.70
C THR A 131 -8.37 2.85 -18.63
N GLU A 132 -9.36 3.00 -19.51
CA GLU A 132 -10.30 4.14 -19.46
C GLU A 132 -11.08 4.22 -18.13
N ILE A 133 -11.40 3.09 -17.54
CA ILE A 133 -12.04 3.02 -16.21
C ILE A 133 -11.11 3.63 -15.16
N GLU A 134 -9.84 3.21 -15.15
CA GLU A 134 -8.84 3.72 -14.22
C GLU A 134 -8.56 5.21 -14.44
N LEU A 135 -8.50 5.67 -15.70
CA LEU A 135 -8.39 7.09 -16.04
C LEU A 135 -9.59 7.91 -15.55
N SER A 136 -10.81 7.37 -15.65
CA SER A 136 -12.00 8.03 -15.10
C SER A 136 -11.94 8.14 -13.57
N ILE A 137 -11.53 7.06 -12.89
CA ILE A 137 -11.28 7.08 -11.45
C ILE A 137 -10.19 8.11 -11.10
N GLY A 138 -9.09 8.13 -11.86
CA GLY A 138 -7.98 9.07 -11.68
C GLY A 138 -8.42 10.52 -11.76
N ARG A 139 -9.24 10.87 -12.76
CA ARG A 139 -9.84 12.20 -12.90
C ARG A 139 -10.74 12.56 -11.72
N ASN A 140 -11.59 11.63 -11.27
CA ASN A 140 -12.45 11.86 -10.11
C ASN A 140 -11.61 12.08 -8.83
N VAL A 141 -10.60 11.25 -8.59
CA VAL A 141 -9.69 11.41 -7.44
C VAL A 141 -8.91 12.72 -7.51
N ALA A 142 -8.46 13.15 -8.70
CA ALA A 142 -7.73 14.40 -8.87
C ALA A 142 -8.53 15.63 -8.41
N THR A 143 -9.87 15.61 -8.49
CA THR A 143 -10.71 16.69 -7.95
C THR A 143 -10.66 16.83 -6.42
N LEU A 144 -10.12 15.83 -5.73
CA LEU A 144 -9.89 15.84 -4.29
C LEU A 144 -8.47 16.30 -3.92
N ILE A 145 -7.61 16.60 -4.88
CA ILE A 145 -6.21 16.95 -4.65
C ILE A 145 -6.01 18.42 -4.98
N ASP A 146 -5.55 19.17 -3.98
CA ASP A 146 -5.25 20.59 -4.09
C ASP A 146 -3.72 20.81 -4.16
N ASN A 147 -3.28 22.00 -4.59
CA ASN A 147 -1.86 22.36 -4.55
C ASN A 147 -1.30 22.25 -3.13
N GLY A 148 -0.09 21.72 -3.00
CA GLY A 148 0.56 21.54 -1.69
C GLY A 148 0.06 20.36 -0.87
N CYS A 149 -0.86 19.52 -1.38
CA CYS A 149 -1.27 18.29 -0.69
C CYS A 149 -0.09 17.32 -0.49
N THR A 150 -0.13 16.55 0.60
CA THR A 150 0.78 15.42 0.79
C THR A 150 0.07 14.14 0.35
N ILE A 151 0.69 13.35 -0.53
CA ILE A 151 0.02 12.21 -1.15
C ILE A 151 0.59 10.88 -0.65
N GLN A 152 -0.31 9.94 -0.36
CA GLN A 152 -0.01 8.51 -0.28
C GLN A 152 -0.81 7.76 -1.35
N MET A 153 -0.12 6.93 -2.12
CA MET A 153 -0.71 6.03 -3.10
C MET A 153 0.11 4.74 -3.22
N GLY A 154 -0.55 3.65 -3.60
CA GLY A 154 0.11 2.40 -3.96
C GLY A 154 0.59 2.35 -5.41
N ILE A 155 0.73 1.13 -5.94
CA ILE A 155 0.99 0.83 -7.36
C ILE A 155 -0.29 0.43 -8.09
N GLY A 156 -0.25 0.49 -9.42
CA GLY A 156 -1.29 -0.03 -10.31
C GLY A 156 -1.93 1.06 -11.16
N GLY A 157 -2.88 0.65 -12.00
CA GLY A 157 -3.45 1.55 -13.00
C GLY A 157 -4.22 2.74 -12.41
N ILE A 158 -4.83 2.61 -11.23
CA ILE A 158 -5.48 3.73 -10.53
C ILE A 158 -4.46 4.78 -10.05
N PRO A 159 -3.45 4.45 -9.21
CA PRO A 159 -2.41 5.42 -8.85
C PRO A 159 -1.74 6.10 -10.05
N ASP A 160 -1.42 5.33 -11.09
CA ASP A 160 -0.83 5.88 -12.33
C ASP A 160 -1.81 6.84 -13.03
N ALA A 161 -3.10 6.51 -13.07
CA ALA A 161 -4.13 7.38 -13.63
C ALA A 161 -4.36 8.65 -12.81
N VAL A 162 -4.23 8.58 -11.48
CA VAL A 162 -4.27 9.77 -10.61
C VAL A 162 -3.11 10.68 -11.00
N TYR A 163 -1.86 10.18 -11.02
CA TYR A 163 -0.71 11.00 -11.43
C TYR A 163 -0.85 11.60 -12.83
N ALA A 164 -1.45 10.87 -13.77
CA ALA A 164 -1.74 11.36 -15.12
C ALA A 164 -2.84 12.44 -15.17
N SER A 165 -3.64 12.59 -14.11
CA SER A 165 -4.77 13.53 -14.03
C SER A 165 -4.47 14.77 -13.18
N LEU A 166 -3.22 14.99 -12.79
CA LEU A 166 -2.77 16.11 -11.93
C LEU A 166 -2.33 17.36 -12.72
N ASP A 167 -2.85 17.56 -13.92
CA ASP A 167 -2.49 18.72 -14.73
C ASP A 167 -2.83 20.03 -14.00
N GLY A 168 -1.85 20.93 -13.89
CA GLY A 168 -1.97 22.19 -13.17
C GLY A 168 -1.82 22.10 -11.64
N ILE A 169 -1.70 20.90 -11.08
CA ILE A 169 -1.38 20.71 -9.66
C ILE A 169 0.14 20.86 -9.45
N THR A 170 0.53 21.61 -8.44
CA THR A 170 1.94 21.85 -8.10
C THR A 170 2.22 21.71 -6.61
N ASP A 171 3.50 21.59 -6.29
CA ASP A 171 4.05 21.57 -4.93
C ASP A 171 3.58 20.40 -4.06
N LEU A 172 3.25 19.27 -4.68
CA LEU A 172 2.83 18.09 -3.93
C LEU A 172 3.97 17.56 -3.05
N GLY A 173 3.59 17.09 -1.87
CA GLY A 173 4.41 16.27 -1.00
C GLY A 173 4.14 14.79 -1.20
N VAL A 174 5.09 13.95 -0.82
CA VAL A 174 4.90 12.51 -0.72
C VAL A 174 5.34 12.01 0.65
N HIS A 175 4.42 11.32 1.32
CA HIS A 175 4.65 10.50 2.50
C HIS A 175 3.83 9.23 2.29
N THR A 176 4.47 8.17 1.84
CA THR A 176 3.79 6.98 1.32
C THR A 176 4.45 5.72 1.83
N GLU A 177 3.69 4.64 1.91
CA GLU A 177 4.26 3.31 2.17
C GLU A 177 5.27 2.93 1.07
N MET A 178 4.87 3.12 -0.18
CA MET A 178 5.61 2.67 -1.36
C MET A 178 5.71 3.77 -2.42
N ILE A 179 6.87 3.86 -3.08
CA ILE A 179 7.05 4.66 -4.30
C ILE A 179 7.13 3.78 -5.55
N SER A 180 6.61 4.31 -6.65
CA SER A 180 6.53 3.66 -7.96
C SER A 180 6.96 4.61 -9.09
N ASP A 181 7.02 4.10 -10.32
CA ASP A 181 7.36 4.88 -11.51
C ASP A 181 6.44 6.10 -11.73
N GLY A 182 5.16 6.00 -11.37
CA GLY A 182 4.22 7.13 -11.47
C GLY A 182 4.66 8.33 -10.63
N ALA A 183 5.08 8.06 -9.39
CA ALA A 183 5.59 9.08 -8.48
C ALA A 183 6.92 9.67 -8.97
N MET A 184 7.84 8.83 -9.45
CA MET A 184 9.09 9.28 -10.06
C MET A 184 8.83 10.25 -11.21
N ARG A 185 7.93 9.90 -12.14
CA ARG A 185 7.58 10.79 -13.26
C ARG A 185 6.94 12.10 -12.79
N ALA A 186 6.12 12.07 -11.75
CA ALA A 186 5.55 13.28 -11.15
C ALA A 186 6.63 14.19 -10.52
N ILE A 187 7.66 13.60 -9.91
CA ILE A 187 8.83 14.34 -9.40
C ILE A 187 9.62 14.96 -10.56
N GLN A 188 9.95 14.17 -11.60
CA GLN A 188 10.69 14.65 -12.77
C GLN A 188 9.96 15.79 -13.51
N LYS A 189 8.63 15.78 -13.50
CA LYS A 189 7.78 16.87 -14.05
C LYS A 189 7.69 18.10 -13.14
N GLY A 190 8.24 18.06 -11.93
CA GLY A 190 8.15 19.16 -10.94
C GLY A 190 6.79 19.29 -10.25
N ILE A 191 5.88 18.32 -10.43
CA ILE A 191 4.58 18.30 -9.74
C ILE A 191 4.79 18.00 -8.24
N VAL A 192 5.67 17.05 -7.95
CA VAL A 192 6.06 16.69 -6.58
C VAL A 192 7.38 17.39 -6.23
N THR A 193 7.32 18.30 -5.27
CA THR A 193 8.50 19.05 -4.78
C THR A 193 8.79 18.81 -3.31
N GLY A 194 7.79 18.36 -2.52
CA GLY A 194 7.90 18.19 -1.07
C GLY A 194 7.98 19.50 -0.29
N THR A 195 8.05 20.66 -0.94
CA THR A 195 8.33 21.95 -0.28
C THR A 195 7.19 22.46 0.60
N LYS A 196 5.96 21.94 0.44
CA LYS A 196 4.78 22.31 1.25
C LYS A 196 4.43 21.29 2.33
N LYS A 197 5.19 20.21 2.47
CA LYS A 197 4.96 19.22 3.53
C LYS A 197 5.17 19.85 4.91
N THR A 198 4.33 19.46 5.87
CA THR A 198 4.48 19.83 7.28
C THR A 198 5.66 19.10 7.93
N LEU A 199 5.79 17.80 7.65
CA LEU A 199 6.85 16.94 8.16
C LEU A 199 7.79 16.56 7.03
N HIS A 200 9.11 16.55 7.28
CA HIS A 200 10.11 16.24 6.26
C HIS A 200 9.98 17.13 5.02
N GLN A 201 9.99 18.45 5.24
CA GLN A 201 9.86 19.44 4.18
C GLN A 201 10.99 19.30 3.16
N GLY A 202 10.63 19.32 1.87
CA GLY A 202 11.56 19.13 0.75
C GLY A 202 12.02 17.67 0.57
N LYS A 203 11.34 16.70 1.20
CA LYS A 203 11.64 15.27 1.08
C LYS A 203 10.43 14.46 0.63
N VAL A 204 10.73 13.38 -0.08
CA VAL A 204 9.81 12.27 -0.38
C VAL A 204 10.10 11.15 0.62
N VAL A 205 9.11 10.85 1.46
CA VAL A 205 9.23 9.84 2.53
C VAL A 205 8.58 8.54 2.09
N ILE A 206 9.33 7.44 2.16
CA ILE A 206 8.92 6.09 1.72
C ILE A 206 9.32 5.04 2.77
N THR A 207 8.76 3.83 2.72
CA THR A 207 9.34 2.68 3.45
C THR A 207 9.78 1.53 2.53
N PHE A 208 9.25 1.46 1.30
CA PHE A 208 9.81 0.62 0.23
C PHE A 208 9.56 1.20 -1.17
N ALA A 209 10.15 0.58 -2.18
CA ALA A 209 9.99 0.93 -3.59
C ALA A 209 9.75 -0.33 -4.44
N LEU A 210 8.90 -0.21 -5.45
CA LEU A 210 8.70 -1.27 -6.45
C LEU A 210 8.34 -0.65 -7.79
N GLY A 211 9.11 -0.98 -8.83
CA GLY A 211 8.92 -0.38 -10.15
C GLY A 211 9.87 -0.92 -11.21
N SER A 212 10.18 -0.09 -12.20
CA SER A 212 11.18 -0.39 -13.23
C SER A 212 12.62 -0.19 -12.72
N GLN A 213 13.58 -0.55 -13.58
CA GLN A 213 14.99 -0.24 -13.34
C GLN A 213 15.24 1.27 -13.29
N GLU A 214 14.51 2.06 -14.10
CA GLU A 214 14.63 3.52 -14.11
C GLU A 214 14.27 4.10 -12.74
N LEU A 215 13.25 3.55 -12.07
CA LEU A 215 12.92 3.92 -10.70
C LEU A 215 14.09 3.62 -9.75
N TYR A 216 14.68 2.42 -9.82
CA TYR A 216 15.78 2.06 -8.92
C TYR A 216 17.01 2.94 -9.14
N ASP A 217 17.34 3.24 -10.39
CA ASP A 217 18.44 4.15 -10.74
C ASP A 217 18.15 5.58 -10.24
N PHE A 218 16.89 6.05 -10.33
CA PHE A 218 16.46 7.36 -9.83
C PHE A 218 16.54 7.49 -8.30
N LEU A 219 16.33 6.39 -7.57
CA LEU A 219 16.36 6.36 -6.11
C LEU A 219 17.79 6.32 -5.54
N ASP A 220 18.77 5.84 -6.31
CA ASP A 220 20.15 5.67 -5.86
C ASP A 220 20.79 7.01 -5.46
N ASN A 221 21.21 7.13 -4.20
CA ASN A 221 21.84 8.32 -3.61
C ASN A 221 21.10 9.64 -3.86
N ASN A 222 19.80 9.62 -4.09
CA ASN A 222 19.02 10.81 -4.38
C ASN A 222 18.65 11.55 -3.07
N PRO A 223 19.16 12.78 -2.84
CA PRO A 223 18.94 13.50 -1.58
C PRO A 223 17.49 13.97 -1.36
N LEU A 224 16.62 13.89 -2.38
CA LEU A 224 15.20 14.14 -2.24
C LEU A 224 14.48 13.00 -1.50
N ILE A 225 15.00 11.78 -1.60
CA ILE A 225 14.34 10.57 -1.12
C ILE A 225 14.86 10.18 0.26
N GLU A 226 13.95 9.85 1.17
CA GLU A 226 14.28 9.23 2.44
C GLU A 226 13.40 8.00 2.68
N ALA A 227 14.04 6.84 2.81
CA ALA A 227 13.41 5.63 3.29
C ALA A 227 13.51 5.56 4.82
N HIS A 228 12.39 5.25 5.47
CA HIS A 228 12.30 5.12 6.93
C HIS A 228 11.62 3.80 7.31
N PRO A 229 11.86 3.25 8.51
CA PRO A 229 11.18 2.06 9.00
C PRO A 229 9.66 2.21 9.01
N VAL A 230 8.96 1.10 8.81
CA VAL A 230 7.51 1.12 8.61
C VAL A 230 6.73 1.56 9.85
N GLU A 231 7.26 1.32 11.05
CA GLU A 231 6.70 1.83 12.29
C GLU A 231 6.77 3.37 12.41
N TYR A 232 7.51 4.05 11.53
CA TYR A 232 7.50 5.50 11.42
C TYR A 232 6.61 5.96 10.27
N VAL A 233 6.82 5.41 9.08
CA VAL A 233 6.11 5.84 7.86
C VAL A 233 4.63 5.54 7.94
N ASN A 234 4.27 4.36 8.49
CA ASN A 234 2.91 3.89 8.59
C ASN A 234 2.30 4.12 9.99
N ASP A 235 2.94 4.86 10.90
CA ASP A 235 2.28 5.19 12.17
C ASP A 235 1.18 6.23 11.92
N PRO A 236 -0.12 5.93 12.21
CA PRO A 236 -1.21 6.88 12.02
C PRO A 236 -0.99 8.22 12.73
N PHE A 237 -0.26 8.24 13.87
CA PHE A 237 0.09 9.46 14.57
C PHE A 237 1.07 10.31 13.76
N ILE A 238 2.11 9.71 13.16
CA ILE A 238 3.06 10.41 12.31
C ILE A 238 2.40 10.87 11.00
N ILE A 239 1.62 9.99 10.36
CA ILE A 239 0.88 10.33 9.14
C ILE A 239 0.00 11.56 9.38
N SER A 240 -0.72 11.60 10.51
CA SER A 240 -1.65 12.71 10.84
C SER A 240 -0.98 14.07 11.06
N GLN A 241 0.34 14.13 11.20
CA GLN A 241 1.09 15.39 11.32
C GLN A 241 1.32 16.09 9.98
N ASN A 242 1.12 15.39 8.85
CA ASN A 242 1.14 16.02 7.54
C ASN A 242 -0.22 16.67 7.27
N ASP A 243 -0.26 18.00 7.11
CA ASP A 243 -1.49 18.70 6.73
C ASP A 243 -1.87 18.36 5.28
N ASN A 244 -3.17 18.43 4.97
CA ASN A 244 -3.74 18.20 3.65
C ASN A 244 -3.32 16.83 3.05
N LEU A 245 -3.21 15.80 3.90
CA LEU A 245 -2.80 14.47 3.45
C LEU A 245 -3.95 13.75 2.73
N VAL A 246 -3.72 13.34 1.48
CA VAL A 246 -4.65 12.56 0.68
C VAL A 246 -4.12 11.14 0.56
N ALA A 247 -4.81 10.19 1.20
CA ALA A 247 -4.46 8.78 1.20
C ALA A 247 -5.40 8.01 0.27
N ILE A 248 -4.87 7.48 -0.83
CA ILE A 248 -5.68 6.80 -1.85
C ILE A 248 -5.31 5.32 -1.89
N ASN A 249 -6.28 4.48 -1.55
CA ASN A 249 -6.14 3.04 -1.47
C ASN A 249 -7.24 2.35 -2.28
N SER A 250 -7.03 1.10 -2.68
CA SER A 250 -8.03 0.31 -3.40
C SER A 250 -8.64 -0.78 -2.53
N ALA A 251 -9.76 -1.34 -2.97
CA ALA A 251 -10.51 -2.37 -2.25
C ALA A 251 -11.08 -3.39 -3.23
N ILE A 252 -11.19 -4.65 -2.83
CA ILE A 252 -11.79 -5.72 -3.63
C ILE A 252 -13.30 -5.50 -3.78
N GLU A 253 -13.99 -5.27 -2.66
CA GLU A 253 -15.43 -4.99 -2.63
C GLU A 253 -15.78 -4.10 -1.44
N LEU A 254 -16.92 -3.41 -1.55
CA LEU A 254 -17.44 -2.48 -0.56
C LEU A 254 -18.95 -2.66 -0.41
N ASP A 255 -19.44 -2.78 0.82
CA ASP A 255 -20.87 -2.98 1.05
C ASP A 255 -21.68 -1.67 1.18
N LEU A 256 -23.01 -1.75 1.05
CA LEU A 256 -23.91 -0.59 1.16
C LEU A 256 -23.86 0.17 2.50
N THR A 257 -23.20 -0.37 3.52
CA THR A 257 -22.99 0.32 4.80
C THR A 257 -21.64 1.04 4.86
N GLY A 258 -20.76 0.78 3.89
CA GLY A 258 -19.42 1.32 3.78
C GLY A 258 -18.34 0.44 4.40
N GLN A 259 -18.58 -0.85 4.65
CA GLN A 259 -17.50 -1.76 5.04
C GLN A 259 -16.64 -2.11 3.81
N VAL A 260 -15.33 -2.17 3.99
CA VAL A 260 -14.38 -2.38 2.89
C VAL A 260 -13.64 -3.69 3.09
N CYS A 261 -13.68 -4.55 2.07
CA CYS A 261 -12.84 -5.73 1.97
C CYS A 261 -11.74 -5.46 0.93
N SER A 262 -10.48 -5.64 1.32
CA SER A 262 -9.34 -5.46 0.42
C SER A 262 -8.33 -6.61 0.42
N ASP A 263 -8.44 -7.55 1.37
CA ASP A 263 -7.45 -8.63 1.53
C ASP A 263 -7.94 -10.02 1.08
N SER A 264 -9.22 -10.17 0.77
CA SER A 264 -9.84 -11.49 0.57
C SER A 264 -11.03 -11.45 -0.41
N ILE A 265 -11.40 -12.62 -0.93
CA ILE A 265 -12.59 -12.83 -1.77
C ILE A 265 -13.43 -13.91 -1.09
N GLY A 266 -14.36 -13.49 -0.24
CA GLY A 266 -14.99 -14.41 0.72
C GLY A 266 -13.92 -15.01 1.63
N GLU A 267 -13.96 -16.33 1.81
CA GLU A 267 -13.00 -17.07 2.64
C GLU A 267 -11.59 -17.18 2.03
N ARG A 268 -11.43 -16.85 0.73
CA ARG A 268 -10.15 -16.98 0.03
C ARG A 268 -9.27 -15.75 0.28
N VAL A 269 -8.15 -15.93 0.97
CA VAL A 269 -7.15 -14.87 1.18
C VAL A 269 -6.51 -14.49 -0.16
N PHE A 270 -6.48 -13.19 -0.46
CA PHE A 270 -5.92 -12.64 -1.69
C PHE A 270 -4.65 -11.83 -1.43
N SER A 271 -4.63 -11.01 -0.39
CA SER A 271 -3.51 -10.21 0.05
C SER A 271 -3.43 -10.11 1.59
N GLY A 272 -2.98 -8.98 2.14
CA GLY A 272 -3.07 -8.72 3.58
C GLY A 272 -3.58 -7.32 3.90
N PHE A 273 -3.60 -6.98 5.20
CA PHE A 273 -3.98 -5.65 5.68
C PHE A 273 -3.12 -4.53 5.08
N GLY A 274 -1.80 -4.74 5.04
CA GLY A 274 -0.84 -3.71 4.62
C GLY A 274 -1.00 -2.44 5.45
N GLY A 275 -0.67 -1.28 4.85
CA GLY A 275 -0.86 0.03 5.48
C GLY A 275 -2.14 0.76 5.12
N GLN A 276 -3.12 0.11 4.49
CA GLN A 276 -4.35 0.80 4.07
C GLN A 276 -5.02 1.49 5.27
N VAL A 277 -5.30 0.76 6.34
CA VAL A 277 -5.97 1.30 7.53
C VAL A 277 -5.11 2.35 8.23
N ASP A 278 -3.79 2.17 8.19
CA ASP A 278 -2.81 3.07 8.77
C ASP A 278 -2.94 4.47 8.16
N PHE A 279 -2.93 4.53 6.83
CA PHE A 279 -3.08 5.75 6.06
C PHE A 279 -4.50 6.31 6.06
N ILE A 280 -5.53 5.46 6.06
CA ILE A 280 -6.92 5.92 6.17
C ILE A 280 -7.14 6.67 7.49
N ARG A 281 -6.67 6.10 8.61
CA ARG A 281 -6.79 6.74 9.93
C ARG A 281 -5.90 7.96 10.08
N GLY A 282 -4.66 7.89 9.56
CA GLY A 282 -3.76 9.03 9.55
C GLY A 282 -4.33 10.22 8.76
N ALA A 283 -4.86 9.97 7.56
CA ALA A 283 -5.51 10.98 6.72
C ALA A 283 -6.80 11.53 7.36
N ALA A 284 -7.61 10.68 7.98
CA ALA A 284 -8.82 11.13 8.68
C ALA A 284 -8.52 12.12 9.82
N ARG A 285 -7.36 11.97 10.48
CA ARG A 285 -6.91 12.83 11.57
C ARG A 285 -6.07 14.03 11.11
N SER A 286 -5.47 13.95 9.93
CA SER A 286 -4.74 15.05 9.30
C SER A 286 -5.65 16.26 9.12
N LYS A 287 -5.11 17.46 9.36
CA LYS A 287 -5.84 18.71 9.11
C LYS A 287 -6.16 18.81 7.61
N ASN A 288 -7.45 18.88 7.29
CA ASN A 288 -7.97 18.82 5.91
C ASN A 288 -7.60 17.54 5.15
N GLY A 289 -7.24 16.46 5.84
CA GLY A 289 -6.89 15.21 5.19
C GLY A 289 -8.09 14.49 4.58
N LYS A 290 -7.83 13.71 3.54
CA LYS A 290 -8.84 13.03 2.72
C LYS A 290 -8.47 11.55 2.56
N PRO A 291 -9.07 10.64 3.36
CA PRO A 291 -8.95 9.20 3.14
C PRO A 291 -9.90 8.73 2.04
N VAL A 292 -9.32 8.12 1.00
CA VAL A 292 -10.00 7.76 -0.25
C VAL A 292 -9.86 6.26 -0.51
N ILE A 293 -10.99 5.60 -0.73
CA ILE A 293 -11.08 4.24 -1.27
C ILE A 293 -11.50 4.33 -2.73
N ALA A 294 -10.61 3.98 -3.66
CA ALA A 294 -10.83 4.05 -5.10
C ALA A 294 -10.86 2.65 -5.71
N LEU A 295 -11.94 2.32 -6.42
CA LEU A 295 -12.13 1.03 -7.07
C LEU A 295 -13.00 1.15 -8.33
N PRO A 296 -12.77 0.32 -9.35
CA PRO A 296 -13.77 0.10 -10.41
C PRO A 296 -15.11 -0.30 -9.79
N SER A 297 -16.21 0.16 -10.36
CA SER A 297 -17.55 -0.19 -9.87
C SER A 297 -17.91 -1.66 -10.13
N SER A 298 -17.20 -2.32 -11.05
CA SER A 298 -17.41 -3.72 -11.44
C SER A 298 -16.10 -4.50 -11.65
N ALA A 299 -16.22 -5.82 -11.79
CA ALA A 299 -15.16 -6.79 -12.07
C ALA A 299 -15.65 -7.84 -13.09
N LYS A 300 -14.70 -8.65 -13.61
CA LYS A 300 -14.96 -9.66 -14.67
C LYS A 300 -15.73 -9.06 -15.85
N ASP A 301 -15.12 -8.06 -16.50
CA ASP A 301 -15.68 -7.42 -17.69
C ASP A 301 -17.12 -6.89 -17.52
N GLY A 302 -17.44 -6.43 -16.30
CA GLY A 302 -18.73 -5.84 -15.96
C GLY A 302 -19.78 -6.82 -15.45
N GLU A 303 -19.44 -8.11 -15.31
CA GLU A 303 -20.37 -9.16 -14.83
C GLU A 303 -20.61 -9.12 -13.32
N LEU A 304 -19.66 -8.62 -12.54
CA LEU A 304 -19.76 -8.60 -11.07
C LEU A 304 -19.67 -7.17 -10.54
N SER A 305 -20.61 -6.76 -9.69
CA SER A 305 -20.49 -5.50 -8.96
C SER A 305 -19.41 -5.60 -7.87
N ARG A 306 -18.67 -4.51 -7.66
CA ARG A 306 -17.75 -4.34 -6.51
C ARG A 306 -18.35 -3.50 -5.39
N ILE A 307 -19.46 -2.80 -5.66
CA ILE A 307 -20.36 -2.27 -4.62
C ILE A 307 -21.45 -3.30 -4.41
N VAL A 308 -21.51 -3.90 -3.23
CA VAL A 308 -22.32 -5.10 -2.97
C VAL A 308 -23.35 -4.85 -1.86
N PRO A 309 -24.47 -5.58 -1.83
CA PRO A 309 -25.39 -5.51 -0.69
C PRO A 309 -24.67 -5.91 0.60
N HIS A 310 -24.02 -7.07 0.60
CA HIS A 310 -23.24 -7.58 1.70
C HIS A 310 -21.88 -7.99 1.17
N LEU A 311 -20.84 -7.81 1.99
CA LEU A 311 -19.57 -8.47 1.74
C LEU A 311 -19.78 -9.99 1.64
N LYS A 312 -18.97 -10.66 0.82
CA LYS A 312 -19.04 -12.11 0.67
C LYS A 312 -18.88 -12.79 2.02
N LYS A 313 -19.58 -13.91 2.21
CA LYS A 313 -19.41 -14.73 3.41
C LYS A 313 -17.94 -15.07 3.61
N GLY A 314 -17.42 -14.78 4.81
CA GLY A 314 -16.02 -15.00 5.19
C GLY A 314 -15.04 -13.89 4.76
N ALA A 315 -15.49 -12.85 4.06
CA ALA A 315 -14.62 -11.74 3.66
C ALA A 315 -14.06 -10.99 4.87
N GLY A 316 -12.76 -10.70 4.83
CA GLY A 316 -12.04 -9.88 5.79
C GLY A 316 -12.38 -8.40 5.65
N VAL A 317 -12.99 -7.83 6.69
CA VAL A 317 -13.17 -6.37 6.76
C VAL A 317 -11.83 -5.76 7.14
N VAL A 318 -11.20 -5.08 6.17
CA VAL A 318 -9.92 -4.38 6.40
C VAL A 318 -10.19 -2.97 6.90
N THR A 319 -10.98 -2.17 6.17
CA THR A 319 -11.39 -0.83 6.60
C THR A 319 -12.83 -0.86 7.09
N SER A 320 -13.04 -0.49 8.36
CA SER A 320 -14.36 -0.53 8.98
C SER A 320 -15.25 0.60 8.44
N ARG A 321 -16.57 0.45 8.54
CA ARG A 321 -17.53 1.48 8.12
C ARG A 321 -17.28 2.86 8.76
N ALA A 322 -16.73 2.90 9.98
CA ALA A 322 -16.46 4.14 10.70
C ALA A 322 -15.23 4.88 10.16
N ASP A 323 -14.29 4.15 9.55
CA ASP A 323 -13.04 4.70 9.03
C ASP A 323 -13.20 5.30 7.61
N VAL A 324 -14.27 4.97 6.87
CA VAL A 324 -14.43 5.39 5.45
C VAL A 324 -15.00 6.81 5.32
N HIS A 325 -14.27 7.69 4.62
CA HIS A 325 -14.74 9.04 4.27
C HIS A 325 -15.14 9.18 2.80
N TYR A 326 -14.27 8.81 1.85
CA TYR A 326 -14.53 8.95 0.42
C TYR A 326 -14.43 7.60 -0.28
N VAL A 327 -15.41 7.32 -1.15
CA VAL A 327 -15.38 6.18 -2.09
C VAL A 327 -15.45 6.74 -3.50
N VAL A 328 -14.56 6.30 -4.39
CA VAL A 328 -14.47 6.79 -5.77
C VAL A 328 -14.53 5.62 -6.74
N THR A 329 -15.41 5.74 -7.73
CA THR A 329 -15.46 4.85 -8.91
C THR A 329 -15.35 5.68 -10.18
N GLU A 330 -15.38 5.03 -11.33
CA GLU A 330 -15.47 5.66 -12.64
C GLU A 330 -16.75 6.48 -12.83
N HIS A 331 -17.76 6.29 -11.96
CA HIS A 331 -19.06 6.98 -12.02
C HIS A 331 -19.20 8.16 -11.06
N GLY A 332 -18.22 8.41 -10.19
CA GLY A 332 -18.20 9.58 -9.32
C GLY A 332 -17.66 9.31 -7.93
N ILE A 333 -18.01 10.20 -7.00
CA ILE A 333 -17.49 10.24 -5.63
C ILE A 333 -18.65 10.16 -4.64
N ALA A 334 -18.58 9.22 -3.71
CA ALA A 334 -19.48 9.13 -2.56
C ALA A 334 -18.72 9.54 -1.29
N GLN A 335 -19.08 10.68 -0.71
CA GLN A 335 -18.64 11.08 0.62
C GLN A 335 -19.55 10.41 1.67
N LEU A 336 -18.98 9.65 2.61
CA LEU A 336 -19.69 8.84 3.61
C LEU A 336 -19.49 9.32 5.06
N PHE A 337 -18.52 10.20 5.31
CA PHE A 337 -18.31 10.78 6.64
C PHE A 337 -19.51 11.65 7.03
N GLY A 338 -20.04 11.46 8.24
CA GLY A 338 -21.24 12.13 8.73
C GLY A 338 -22.58 11.58 8.21
N LYS A 339 -22.57 10.62 7.27
CA LYS A 339 -23.81 10.03 6.72
C LYS A 339 -24.34 8.87 7.55
N ASN A 340 -25.66 8.80 7.69
CA ASN A 340 -26.35 7.62 8.23
C ASN A 340 -26.39 6.46 7.20
N LEU A 341 -26.87 5.28 7.61
CA LEU A 341 -26.86 4.09 6.75
C LEU A 341 -27.70 4.25 5.47
N ARG A 342 -28.81 4.99 5.52
CA ARG A 342 -29.65 5.27 4.34
C ARG A 342 -28.88 6.12 3.33
N GLU A 343 -28.34 7.24 3.79
CA GLU A 343 -27.59 8.19 2.96
C GLU A 343 -26.30 7.57 2.38
N ARG A 344 -25.67 6.65 3.13
CA ARG A 344 -24.54 5.86 2.63
C ARG A 344 -24.96 4.93 1.51
N ALA A 345 -26.04 4.17 1.70
CA ALA A 345 -26.55 3.26 0.68
C ALA A 345 -26.93 4.03 -0.60
N GLU A 346 -27.66 5.14 -0.47
CA GLU A 346 -28.03 6.02 -1.59
C GLU A 346 -26.79 6.55 -2.33
N ALA A 347 -25.78 7.06 -1.60
CA ALA A 347 -24.57 7.59 -2.20
C ALA A 347 -23.74 6.51 -2.92
N LEU A 348 -23.61 5.32 -2.33
CA LEU A 348 -22.87 4.20 -2.91
C LEU A 348 -23.57 3.65 -4.15
N ILE A 349 -24.89 3.52 -4.14
CA ILE A 349 -25.68 3.14 -5.32
C ILE A 349 -25.48 4.19 -6.44
N GLY A 350 -25.43 5.48 -6.09
CA GLY A 350 -25.20 6.57 -7.05
C GLY A 350 -23.89 6.47 -7.83
N ILE A 351 -22.86 5.82 -7.27
CA ILE A 351 -21.56 5.61 -7.91
C ILE A 351 -21.32 4.14 -8.33
N ALA A 352 -22.31 3.26 -8.20
CA ALA A 352 -22.24 1.90 -8.69
C ALA A 352 -22.41 1.83 -10.22
N ALA A 353 -22.00 0.72 -10.81
CA ALA A 353 -22.22 0.47 -12.24
C ALA A 353 -23.73 0.52 -12.55
N PRO A 354 -24.17 1.25 -13.59
CA PRO A 354 -25.58 1.46 -13.89
C PRO A 354 -26.42 0.20 -13.89
N GLN A 355 -25.89 -0.91 -14.44
CA GLN A 355 -26.59 -2.19 -14.54
C GLN A 355 -26.89 -2.86 -13.18
N PHE A 356 -26.19 -2.50 -12.10
CA PHE A 356 -26.38 -3.08 -10.76
C PHE A 356 -27.21 -2.20 -9.82
N ARG A 357 -27.53 -0.95 -10.20
CA ARG A 357 -28.18 0.01 -9.30
C ARG A 357 -29.55 -0.43 -8.82
N ASP A 358 -30.35 -1.01 -9.71
CA ASP A 358 -31.70 -1.49 -9.37
C ASP A 358 -31.66 -2.68 -8.40
N GLU A 359 -30.71 -3.60 -8.60
CA GLU A 359 -30.49 -4.73 -7.70
C GLU A 359 -30.03 -4.25 -6.32
N LEU A 360 -29.06 -3.33 -6.27
CA LEU A 360 -28.57 -2.75 -5.03
C LEU A 360 -29.66 -1.98 -4.28
N LEU A 361 -30.51 -1.23 -4.99
CA LEU A 361 -31.65 -0.53 -4.40
C LEU A 361 -32.66 -1.51 -3.81
N ARG A 362 -32.99 -2.59 -4.53
CA ARG A 362 -33.88 -3.65 -4.02
C ARG A 362 -33.31 -4.27 -2.75
N ALA A 363 -32.04 -4.65 -2.76
CA ALA A 363 -31.37 -5.22 -1.60
C ALA A 363 -31.28 -4.22 -0.42
N ALA A 364 -31.09 -2.93 -0.69
CA ALA A 364 -31.12 -1.88 0.34
C ALA A 364 -32.49 -1.79 1.02
N LYS A 365 -33.59 -1.90 0.25
CA LYS A 365 -34.97 -1.92 0.77
C LYS A 365 -35.29 -3.18 1.56
N GLU A 366 -34.90 -4.35 1.06
CA GLU A 366 -35.04 -5.63 1.78
C GLU A 366 -34.34 -5.59 3.14
N ARG A 367 -33.18 -4.94 3.21
CA ARG A 367 -32.41 -4.71 4.45
C ARG A 367 -32.93 -3.56 5.30
N LYS A 368 -33.95 -2.82 4.85
CA LYS A 368 -34.49 -1.62 5.51
C LYS A 368 -33.45 -0.51 5.72
N LEU A 369 -32.44 -0.43 4.85
CA LEU A 369 -31.51 0.70 4.80
C LEU A 369 -32.18 1.90 4.13
N ILE A 370 -32.98 1.63 3.09
CA ILE A 370 -33.78 2.60 2.35
C ILE A 370 -35.26 2.20 2.54
N PRO A 371 -36.17 3.17 2.75
CA PRO A 371 -37.60 2.89 2.92
C PRO A 371 -38.28 2.30 1.69
#